data_AF-A0A6G7ZC87-F1
#
_entry.id   AF-A0A6G7ZC87-F1
#
_cell.length_a   1.000
_cell.length_b   1.000
_cell.length_c   1.000
_cell.angle_alpha   90.00
_cell.angle_beta   90.00
_cell.angle_gamma   90.00
#
_symmetry.space_group_name_H-M   'P 1'
#
loop_
_entity.id
_entity.type
_entity.pdbx_description
1 polymer ?
#
loop_
_entity_poly.entity_id
_entity_poly.type
_entity_poly.pdbx_seq_one_letter_code
_entity_poly.pdbx_strand_id
1 'polypeptide(L)'
;MTNNQKPKSPLIGADGNIFNLVGVDSRTLKENNMSKEASEMSARVFESNSYEEALNIITEYVEPVEVDFKQEEVSYDMEFKE
;
A
#
# COMPACT_ATOMS: atom_id res chain seq x y z
N MET A 1 11.28 -19.45 16.73
CA MET A 1 10.40 -18.27 16.83
C MET A 1 10.24 -17.73 15.43
N THR A 2 9.17 -18.09 14.72
CA THR A 2 8.90 -17.54 13.39
C THR A 2 8.52 -16.08 13.60
N ASN A 3 9.47 -15.17 13.39
CA ASN A 3 9.18 -13.75 13.28
C ASN A 3 8.20 -13.59 12.11
N ASN A 4 6.90 -13.51 12.42
CA ASN A 4 5.86 -13.20 11.45
C ASN A 4 6.00 -11.71 11.14
N GLN A 5 7.05 -11.34 10.40
CA GLN A 5 7.34 -9.94 10.11
C GLN A 5 6.30 -9.43 9.13
N LYS A 6 5.56 -8.40 9.55
CA LYS A 6 4.64 -7.69 8.67
C LYS A 6 5.42 -7.10 7.49
N PRO A 7 4.96 -7.28 6.25
CA PRO A 7 5.56 -6.63 5.09
C PRO A 7 5.56 -5.11 5.27
N LYS A 8 6.63 -4.45 4.81
CA LYS A 8 6.71 -2.99 4.83
C LYS A 8 5.87 -2.42 3.70
N SER A 9 4.96 -1.50 4.02
CA SER A 9 4.08 -0.84 3.05
C SER A 9 4.22 0.68 3.14
N PRO A 10 4.34 1.40 2.01
CA PRO A 10 4.56 2.85 1.99
C PRO A 10 3.25 3.60 2.29
N LEU A 11 2.90 3.70 3.57
CA LEU A 11 1.69 4.36 4.08
C LEU A 11 1.96 5.79 4.58
N ILE A 12 3.14 6.05 5.15
CA ILE A 12 3.45 7.34 5.78
C ILE A 12 3.77 8.36 4.68
N GLY A 13 2.92 9.39 4.55
CA GLY A 13 3.03 10.40 3.50
C GLY A 13 2.38 10.00 2.18
N ALA A 14 1.67 8.87 2.13
CA ALA A 14 0.85 8.50 0.98
C ALA A 14 -0.35 9.45 0.87
N ASP A 15 -0.42 10.20 -0.24
CA ASP A 15 -1.58 11.03 -0.55
C ASP A 15 -2.60 10.19 -1.33
N GLY A 16 -3.55 9.60 -0.60
CA GLY A 16 -4.56 8.73 -1.20
C GLY A 16 -5.73 8.43 -0.27
N ASN A 17 -6.90 8.16 -0.89
CA ASN A 17 -8.05 7.64 -0.17
C ASN A 17 -7.84 6.16 0.24
N ILE A 18 -8.72 5.62 1.09
CA ILE A 18 -8.63 4.22 1.57
C ILE A 18 -8.56 3.21 0.45
N PHE A 19 -9.26 3.43 -0.68
CA PHE A 19 -9.21 2.48 -1.80
C PHE A 19 -7.83 2.42 -2.44
N ASN A 20 -7.13 3.56 -2.53
CA ASN A 20 -5.75 3.59 -2.98
C ASN A 20 -4.83 2.84 -2.01
N LEU A 21 -4.99 3.07 -0.71
CA LEU A 21 -4.19 2.40 0.33
C LEU A 21 -4.40 0.87 0.28
N VAL A 22 -5.64 0.41 0.27
CA VAL A 22 -5.97 -1.03 0.12
C VAL A 22 -5.31 -1.63 -1.12
N GLY A 23 -5.24 -0.91 -2.24
CA GLY A 23 -4.55 -1.35 -3.44
C GLY A 23 -3.04 -1.56 -3.23
N VAL A 24 -2.38 -0.59 -2.61
CA VAL A 24 -0.95 -0.62 -2.29
C VAL A 24 -0.64 -1.72 -1.27
N ASP A 25 -1.40 -1.80 -0.19
CA ASP A 25 -1.21 -2.78 0.88
C ASP A 25 -1.53 -4.21 0.40
N SER A 26 -2.58 -4.39 -0.40
CA SER A 26 -2.93 -5.69 -1.00
C SER A 26 -1.83 -6.19 -1.93
N ARG A 27 -1.22 -5.29 -2.71
CA ARG A 27 -0.07 -5.63 -3.56
C ARG A 27 1.14 -6.04 -2.72
N THR A 28 1.48 -5.25 -1.70
CA THR A 28 2.58 -5.54 -0.78
C THR A 28 2.45 -6.92 -0.13
N LEU A 29 1.24 -7.26 0.36
CA LEU A 29 0.97 -8.56 0.95
C LEU A 29 1.11 -9.70 -0.08
N LYS A 30 0.57 -9.53 -1.29
CA LYS A 30 0.67 -10.55 -2.36
C LYS A 30 2.11 -10.80 -2.82
N GLU A 31 2.92 -9.76 -2.92
CA GLU A 31 4.35 -9.87 -3.24
C GLU A 31 5.15 -10.63 -2.18
N ASN A 32 4.65 -10.65 -0.93
CA ASN A 32 5.20 -11.41 0.18
C ASN A 32 4.53 -12.79 0.38
N ASN A 33 3.79 -13.30 -0.62
CA ASN A 33 3.04 -14.55 -0.58
C ASN A 33 1.90 -14.60 0.47
N MET A 34 1.42 -13.45 0.92
CA MET A 34 0.36 -13.30 1.92
C MET A 34 -0.99 -12.97 1.27
N SER A 35 -1.36 -13.72 0.23
CA SER A 35 -2.58 -13.48 -0.57
C SER A 35 -3.89 -13.65 0.24
N LYS A 36 -3.86 -14.50 1.27
CA LYS A 36 -5.01 -14.72 2.15
C LYS A 36 -5.24 -13.50 3.03
N GLU A 37 -4.17 -13.01 3.64
CA GLU A 37 -4.13 -11.81 4.46
C GLU A 37 -4.52 -10.57 3.65
N ALA A 38 -4.08 -10.49 2.39
CA ALA A 38 -4.51 -9.42 1.48
C ALA A 38 -6.03 -9.39 1.28
N SER A 39 -6.66 -10.56 1.13
CA SER A 39 -8.11 -10.69 0.96
C SER A 39 -8.86 -10.36 2.25
N GLU A 40 -8.36 -10.86 3.39
CA GLU A 40 -8.93 -10.62 4.71
C GLU A 40 -8.87 -9.14 5.11
N MET A 41 -7.69 -8.51 4.93
CA MET A 41 -7.48 -7.09 5.16
C MET A 41 -8.46 -6.25 4.33
N SER A 42 -8.55 -6.54 3.03
CA SER A 42 -9.45 -5.81 2.14
C SER A 42 -10.91 -5.91 2.61
N ALA A 43 -11.37 -7.12 2.93
CA ALA A 43 -12.74 -7.35 3.42
C ALA A 43 -13.04 -6.55 4.69
N ARG A 44 -12.15 -6.61 5.68
CA ARG A 44 -12.31 -5.86 6.94
C ARG A 44 -12.30 -4.34 6.71
N VAL A 45 -11.45 -3.84 5.83
CA VAL A 45 -11.42 -2.41 5.49
C VAL A 45 -12.72 -1.97 4.82
N PHE A 46 -13.31 -2.77 3.93
CA PHE A 46 -14.59 -2.44 3.30
C PHE A 46 -15.79 -2.48 4.26
N GLU A 47 -15.65 -3.17 5.41
CA GLU A 47 -16.64 -3.18 6.49
C GLU A 47 -16.45 -2.05 7.52
N SER A 48 -15.35 -1.30 7.43
CA SER A 48 -15.06 -0.19 8.34
C SER A 48 -15.99 1.01 8.11
N ASN A 49 -16.27 1.75 9.18
CA ASN A 49 -17.19 2.89 9.18
C ASN A 49 -16.46 4.24 9.16
N SER A 50 -15.12 4.22 9.25
CA SER A 50 -14.31 5.44 9.26
C SER A 50 -12.93 5.21 8.64
N TYR A 51 -12.33 6.31 8.17
CA TYR A 51 -10.98 6.32 7.65
C TYR A 51 -9.95 5.83 8.70
N GLU A 52 -10.12 6.24 9.96
CA GLU A 52 -9.24 5.85 11.06
C GLU A 52 -9.35 4.34 11.38
N GLU A 53 -10.56 3.80 11.37
CA GLU A 53 -10.78 2.36 11.53
C GLU A 53 -10.15 1.56 10.38
N ALA A 54 -10.31 2.02 9.14
CA ALA A 54 -9.66 1.44 7.97
C ALA A 54 -8.13 1.42 8.11
N LEU A 55 -7.53 2.54 8.53
CA LEU A 55 -6.09 2.64 8.75
C LEU A 55 -5.61 1.69 9.85
N ASN A 56 -6.32 1.63 10.97
CA ASN A 56 -5.99 0.73 12.07
C ASN A 56 -5.96 -0.72 11.58
N ILE A 57 -6.98 -1.15 10.82
CA ILE A 57 -7.04 -2.49 10.22
C ILE A 57 -5.83 -2.73 9.32
N ILE A 58 -5.48 -1.80 8.42
CA ILE A 58 -4.33 -1.94 7.52
C ILE A 58 -3.04 -2.20 8.31
N THR A 59 -2.78 -1.41 9.36
CA THR A 59 -1.56 -1.56 10.20
C THR A 59 -1.48 -2.87 10.99
N GLU A 60 -2.57 -3.63 11.09
CA GLU A 60 -2.52 -4.99 11.64
C GLU A 60 -1.80 -5.97 10.70
N TYR A 61 -1.84 -5.74 9.38
CA TYR A 61 -1.28 -6.64 8.36
C TYR A 61 0.07 -6.19 7.82
N VAL A 62 0.34 -4.89 7.79
CA VAL A 62 1.58 -4.32 7.24
C VAL A 62 2.29 -3.43 8.26
N GLU A 63 3.59 -3.26 8.07
CA GLU A 63 4.40 -2.28 8.78
C GLU A 63 4.42 -0.97 7.95
N PRO A 64 3.82 0.13 8.44
CA PRO A 64 3.82 1.39 7.71
C PRO A 64 5.22 1.99 7.65
N VAL A 65 5.68 2.31 6.44
CA VAL A 65 6.94 3.03 6.20
C VAL A 65 6.68 4.28 5.37
N GLU A 66 7.66 5.19 5.35
CA GLU A 66 7.63 6.38 4.51
C GLU A 66 7.58 6.01 3.03
N VAL A 67 6.78 6.74 2.26
CA VAL A 67 6.83 6.66 0.80
C VAL A 67 8.21 7.17 0.35
N ASP A 68 9.04 6.29 -0.18
CA ASP A 68 10.28 6.69 -0.85
C ASP A 68 9.90 7.32 -2.20
N PHE A 69 9.83 8.65 -2.24
CA PHE A 69 9.63 9.41 -3.48
C PHE A 69 10.88 9.28 -4.35
N LYS A 70 11.05 8.13 -5.01
CA LYS A 70 11.94 8.05 -6.16
C LYS A 70 11.24 8.80 -7.29
N GLN A 71 11.60 10.08 -7.46
CA GLN A 71 11.32 10.80 -8.70
C GLN A 71 12.01 10.04 -9.82
N GLU A 72 11.25 9.22 -10.56
CA GLU A 72 11.69 8.77 -11.86
C GLU A 72 11.70 10.01 -12.75
N GLU A 73 12.89 10.54 -13.06
CA GLU A 73 13.04 11.55 -14.12
C GLU A 73 12.61 10.92 -15.45
N VAL A 74 11.34 11.11 -15.81
CA VAL A 74 10.84 10.75 -17.14
C VAL A 74 11.28 11.84 -18.11
N SER A 75 12.41 11.64 -18.80
CA SER A 75 12.83 12.52 -19.90
C SER A 75 11.93 12.27 -21.12
N TYR A 76 11.05 13.22 -21.45
CA TYR A 76 10.32 13.21 -22.71
C TYR A 76 11.18 13.88 -23.79
N ASP A 77 11.86 13.07 -24.60
CA ASP A 77 12.47 13.54 -25.85
C ASP A 77 11.36 13.89 -26.84
N MET A 78 10.98 15.18 -26.92
CA MET A 78 10.13 15.68 -28.00
C MET A 78 10.99 15.92 -29.25
N GLU A 79 10.95 14.98 -30.20
CA GLU A 79 11.44 15.22 -31.57
C GLU A 79 10.46 16.15 -32.31
N PHE A 80 10.81 17.44 -32.42
CA PHE A 80 10.20 18.33 -33.41
C PHE A 80 10.77 17.97 -34.79
N LYS A 81 9.93 17.46 -35.69
CA LYS A 81 10.26 17.34 -37.11
C LYS A 81 9.80 18.62 -37.82
N GLU A 82 10.77 19.31 -38.43
CA GLU A 82 10.57 20.47 -39.32
C GLU A 82 9.81 20.11 -40.60
#